data_AF-J0Q486-F1
#
_entry.id   AF-J0Q486-F1
#
_cell.length_a   1.000
_cell.length_b   1.000
_cell.length_c   1.000
_cell.angle_alpha   90.00
_cell.angle_beta   90.00
_cell.angle_gamma   90.00
#
_symmetry.space_group_name_H-M   'P 1'
#
loop_
_entity.id
_entity.type
_entity.pdbx_description
1 polymer ?
#
loop_
_entity_poly.entity_id
_entity_poly.type
_entity_poly.pdbx_seq_one_letter_code
_entity_poly.pdbx_strand_id
1 'polypeptide(L)'
;MKVVDFPNGVSSVNSTFASDTFNIVSAKNLQETIPVDQAKSIIDSFNAQKLPLAWWVGPHSSHYKVDEVLLSMGLEHVETEVGMTALAQNIDSHVTSMPDNFKIKEVESLQDFRDYGNVMVSVF
;
A
#
# COMPACT_ATOMS: atom_id res chain seq x y z
N MET A 1 -14.95 -8.04 -0.53
CA MET A 1 -14.17 -6.86 -0.08
C MET A 1 -15.05 -6.01 0.81
N LYS A 2 -14.52 -5.54 1.95
CA LYS A 2 -15.18 -4.61 2.88
C LYS A 2 -14.27 -3.41 3.09
N VAL A 3 -14.83 -2.21 3.04
CA VAL A 3 -14.14 -0.96 3.36
C VAL A 3 -14.84 -0.31 4.54
N VAL A 4 -14.07 0.19 5.50
CA VAL A 4 -14.57 0.92 6.68
C VAL A 4 -13.74 2.16 6.87
N ASP A 5 -14.40 3.31 6.87
CA ASP A 5 -13.80 4.61 7.19
C ASP A 5 -14.15 4.99 8.62
N PHE A 6 -13.14 5.41 9.38
CA PHE A 6 -13.30 5.87 10.76
C PHE A 6 -13.23 7.40 10.80
N PRO A 7 -13.98 8.05 11.71
CA PRO A 7 -14.03 9.52 11.78
C PRO A 7 -12.69 10.20 12.01
N ASN A 8 -11.72 9.51 12.61
CA ASN A 8 -10.39 10.04 12.91
C ASN A 8 -9.39 9.96 11.74
N GLY A 9 -9.83 9.55 10.55
CA GLY A 9 -8.98 9.50 9.35
C GLY A 9 -8.24 8.17 9.16
N VAL A 10 -8.58 7.14 9.94
CA VAL A 10 -8.22 5.75 9.65
C VAL A 10 -9.20 5.17 8.63
N SER A 11 -8.71 4.39 7.68
CA SER A 11 -9.53 3.56 6.78
C SER A 11 -8.99 2.14 6.77
N SER A 12 -9.87 1.14 6.79
CA SER A 12 -9.50 -0.27 6.66
C SER A 12 -10.14 -0.90 5.42
N VAL A 13 -9.37 -1.74 4.75
CA VAL A 13 -9.76 -2.51 3.58
C VAL A 13 -9.51 -3.98 3.88
N ASN A 14 -10.56 -4.79 3.85
CA ASN A 14 -10.47 -6.24 3.91
C ASN A 14 -10.86 -6.81 2.55
N SER A 15 -9.88 -7.32 1.80
CA SER A 15 -10.11 -7.90 0.47
C SER A 15 -10.60 -9.35 0.52
N THR A 16 -10.41 -10.04 1.64
CA THR A 16 -10.53 -11.50 1.84
C THR A 16 -9.43 -12.35 1.19
N PHE A 17 -8.48 -11.73 0.48
CA PHE A 17 -7.29 -12.44 -0.03
C PHE A 17 -6.27 -12.66 1.08
N ALA A 18 -5.54 -13.77 1.01
CA ALA A 18 -4.43 -14.07 1.92
C ALA A 18 -3.16 -13.28 1.54
N SER A 19 -3.27 -11.95 1.50
CA SER A 19 -2.18 -11.02 1.16
C SER A 19 -2.41 -9.68 1.87
N ASP A 20 -1.38 -9.21 2.55
CA ASP A 20 -1.31 -7.91 3.23
C ASP A 20 -1.35 -6.74 2.23
N THR A 21 -0.86 -6.95 1.00
CA THR A 21 -0.97 -6.00 -0.12
C THR A 21 -2.40 -5.55 -0.37
N PHE A 22 -3.38 -6.47 -0.21
CA PHE A 22 -4.79 -6.18 -0.43
C PHE A 22 -5.59 -5.98 0.85
N ASN A 23 -5.01 -6.26 2.00
CA ASN A 23 -5.62 -6.07 3.32
C ASN A 23 -4.92 -4.92 4.04
N ILE A 24 -5.30 -3.71 3.68
CA ILE A 24 -4.61 -2.51 4.15
C ILE A 24 -5.41 -1.77 5.21
N VAL A 25 -4.71 -1.26 6.20
CA VAL A 25 -5.17 -0.17 7.06
C VAL A 25 -4.37 1.06 6.71
N SER A 26 -5.02 2.21 6.54
CA SER A 26 -4.35 3.47 6.22
C SER A 26 -4.67 4.52 7.28
N ALA A 27 -3.62 5.14 7.81
CA ALA A 27 -3.68 6.33 8.64
C ALA A 27 -3.05 7.48 7.85
N LYS A 28 -3.82 8.04 6.91
CA LYS A 28 -3.31 9.02 5.92
C LYS A 28 -3.49 10.47 6.34
N ASN A 29 -4.52 10.76 7.14
CA ASN A 29 -4.88 12.12 7.55
C ASN A 29 -5.46 12.11 8.96
N LEU A 30 -4.73 11.49 9.88
CA LEU A 30 -5.13 11.49 11.29
C LEU A 30 -5.32 12.93 11.78
N GLN A 31 -6.38 13.12 12.57
CA GLN A 31 -6.63 14.36 13.28
C GLN A 31 -6.19 14.26 14.75
N GLU A 32 -5.99 13.04 15.24
CA GLU A 32 -5.64 12.69 16.61
C GLU A 32 -4.88 11.34 16.66
N THR A 33 -4.26 11.04 17.79
CA THR A 33 -3.66 9.73 18.05
C THR A 33 -4.72 8.64 17.98
N ILE A 34 -4.39 7.53 17.31
CA ILE A 34 -5.29 6.39 17.21
C ILE A 34 -5.49 5.78 18.59
N PRO A 35 -6.73 5.66 19.09
CA PRO A 35 -7.00 4.95 20.34
C PRO A 35 -6.52 3.50 20.23
N VAL A 36 -5.82 3.03 21.28
CA VAL A 36 -5.31 1.65 21.38
C VAL A 36 -6.44 0.64 21.16
N ASP A 37 -7.61 0.84 21.79
CA ASP A 37 -8.74 -0.08 21.63
C ASP A 37 -9.27 -0.13 20.18
N GLN A 38 -9.23 0.99 19.46
CA GLN A 38 -9.63 1.04 18.05
C GLN A 38 -8.65 0.26 17.19
N ALA A 39 -7.34 0.54 17.29
CA ALA A 39 -6.34 -0.18 16.50
C ALA A 39 -6.34 -1.68 16.81
N LYS A 40 -6.49 -2.05 18.08
CA LYS A 40 -6.61 -3.45 18.50
C LYS A 40 -7.84 -4.12 17.86
N SER A 41 -9.00 -3.47 17.90
CA SER A 41 -10.24 -4.00 17.31
C SER A 41 -10.10 -4.25 15.81
N ILE A 42 -9.42 -3.35 15.09
CA ILE A 42 -9.14 -3.51 13.65
C ILE A 42 -8.26 -4.75 13.44
N ILE A 43 -7.12 -4.84 14.14
CA ILE A 43 -6.17 -5.97 14.02
C ILE A 43 -6.85 -7.30 14.36
N ASP A 44 -7.60 -7.35 15.47
CA ASP A 44 -8.32 -8.54 15.91
C ASP A 44 -9.31 -9.03 14.84
N SER A 45 -9.94 -8.11 14.07
CA SER A 45 -10.88 -8.47 13.01
C SER A 45 -10.21 -9.21 11.84
N PHE A 46 -8.95 -8.89 11.52
CA PHE A 46 -8.17 -9.61 10.51
C PHE A 46 -7.63 -10.93 11.07
N ASN A 47 -7.12 -10.92 12.31
CA ASN A 47 -6.63 -12.10 13.01
C ASN A 47 -7.72 -13.18 13.16
N ALA A 48 -8.95 -12.79 13.49
CA ALA A 48 -10.10 -13.71 13.58
C ALA A 48 -10.37 -14.45 12.26
N GLN A 49 -10.04 -13.83 11.14
CA GLN A 49 -10.17 -14.40 9.79
C GLN A 49 -8.86 -15.03 9.29
N LYS A 50 -7.78 -14.99 10.09
CA LYS A 50 -6.42 -15.43 9.72
C LYS A 50 -5.92 -14.75 8.45
N LEU A 51 -6.23 -13.47 8.29
CA LEU A 51 -5.81 -12.67 7.14
C LEU A 51 -4.57 -11.84 7.52
N PRO A 52 -3.51 -11.83 6.69
CA PRO A 52 -2.42 -10.89 6.85
C PRO A 52 -2.91 -9.46 6.59
N LEU A 53 -2.28 -8.46 7.20
CA LEU A 53 -2.60 -7.05 7.02
C LEU A 53 -1.34 -6.19 7.00
N ALA A 54 -1.37 -5.08 6.26
CA ALA A 54 -0.38 -4.01 6.33
C ALA A 54 -1.01 -2.72 6.85
N TRP A 55 -0.31 -2.01 7.73
CA TRP A 55 -0.76 -0.70 8.23
C TRP A 55 0.14 0.41 7.68
N TRP A 56 -0.42 1.24 6.79
CA TRP A 56 0.25 2.36 6.16
C TRP A 56 0.04 3.64 6.96
N VAL A 57 1.13 4.31 7.33
CA VAL A 57 1.09 5.59 8.05
C VAL A 57 1.61 6.69 7.12
N GLY A 58 0.75 7.65 6.80
CA GLY A 58 1.12 8.80 5.99
C GLY A 58 1.99 9.80 6.76
N PRO A 59 2.80 10.62 6.08
CA PRO A 59 3.75 11.54 6.71
C PRO A 59 3.07 12.53 7.66
N HIS A 60 1.89 13.06 7.31
CA HIS A 60 1.12 13.96 8.19
C HIS A 60 0.65 13.29 9.49
N SER A 61 0.52 11.97 9.48
CA SER A 61 0.01 11.18 10.62
C SER A 61 1.14 10.73 11.57
N SER A 62 2.40 10.89 11.19
CA SER A 62 3.56 10.45 11.99
C SER A 62 3.71 11.21 13.32
N HIS A 63 3.25 12.46 13.39
CA HIS A 63 3.32 13.29 14.60
C HIS A 63 2.44 12.79 15.75
N TYR A 64 1.55 11.84 15.50
CA TYR A 64 0.60 11.32 16.49
C TYR A 64 1.10 10.06 17.21
N LYS A 65 2.40 9.75 17.16
CA LYS A 65 3.02 8.57 17.81
C LYS A 65 2.35 7.25 17.41
N VAL A 66 1.96 7.16 16.15
CA VAL A 66 1.24 6.00 15.61
C VAL A 66 2.11 4.74 15.66
N ASP A 67 3.40 4.91 15.38
CA ASP A 67 4.42 3.89 15.51
C ASP A 67 4.46 3.29 16.93
N GLU A 68 4.46 4.11 17.98
CA GLU A 68 4.45 3.63 19.37
C GLU A 68 3.21 2.75 19.65
N VAL A 69 2.03 3.18 19.18
CA VAL A 69 0.78 2.42 19.33
C VAL A 69 0.85 1.09 18.59
N LEU A 70 1.25 1.09 17.31
CA LEU A 70 1.28 -0.11 16.48
C LEU A 70 2.34 -1.12 16.95
N LEU A 71 3.54 -0.65 17.33
CA LEU A 71 4.60 -1.49 17.89
C LEU A 71 4.15 -2.16 19.20
N SER A 72 3.41 -1.44 20.06
CA SER A 72 2.86 -2.01 21.30
C SER A 72 1.86 -3.15 21.06
N MET A 73 1.31 -3.26 19.85
CA MET A 73 0.37 -4.30 19.43
C MET A 73 1.03 -5.48 18.72
N GLY A 74 2.37 -5.45 18.58
CA GLY A 74 3.12 -6.51 17.91
C GLY A 74 3.18 -6.38 16.39
N LEU A 75 2.79 -5.22 15.82
CA LEU A 75 3.19 -4.91 14.45
C LEU A 75 4.69 -4.57 14.43
N GLU A 76 5.32 -4.82 13.31
CA GLU A 76 6.71 -4.43 13.05
C GLU A 76 6.77 -3.41 11.92
N HIS A 77 7.77 -2.54 11.96
CA HIS A 77 8.06 -1.64 10.85
C HIS A 77 8.81 -2.43 9.77
N VAL A 78 8.13 -2.73 8.66
CA VAL A 78 8.70 -3.47 7.54
C VAL A 78 9.48 -2.55 6.59
N GLU A 79 8.90 -1.41 6.21
CA GLU A 79 9.48 -0.52 5.20
C GLU A 79 9.00 0.93 5.32
N THR A 80 9.77 1.84 4.72
CA THR A 80 9.38 3.22 4.48
C THR A 80 9.40 3.46 2.98
N GLU A 81 8.23 3.70 2.39
CA GLU A 81 8.12 4.04 0.97
C GLU A 81 8.12 5.54 0.72
N VAL A 82 8.77 5.95 -0.37
CA VAL A 82 8.76 7.36 -0.82
C VAL A 82 7.92 7.47 -2.08
N GLY A 83 6.79 8.16 -1.96
CA GLY A 83 5.99 8.54 -3.12
C GLY A 83 6.69 9.63 -3.92
N MET A 84 6.91 9.37 -5.21
CA MET A 84 7.41 10.38 -6.16
C MET A 84 6.27 10.88 -7.03
N THR A 85 6.26 12.19 -7.33
CA THR A 85 5.28 12.81 -8.21
C THR A 85 5.97 13.73 -9.21
N ALA A 86 5.48 13.72 -10.45
CA ALA A 86 5.93 14.59 -11.52
C ALA A 86 4.76 14.94 -12.43
N LEU A 87 4.79 16.13 -13.03
CA LEU A 87 3.90 16.48 -14.13
C LEU A 87 4.33 15.66 -15.36
N ALA A 88 3.39 15.03 -16.07
CA ALA A 88 3.70 14.20 -17.23
C ALA A 88 4.56 14.93 -18.27
N GLN A 89 4.26 16.21 -18.53
CA GLN A 89 5.03 17.09 -19.42
C GLN A 89 6.51 17.25 -19.02
N ASN A 90 6.85 17.03 -17.75
CA ASN A 90 8.23 17.08 -17.26
C ASN A 90 8.93 15.72 -17.42
N ILE A 91 8.21 14.61 -17.56
CA ILE A 91 8.79 13.27 -17.77
C ILE A 91 9.20 13.13 -19.24
N ASP A 92 8.32 13.53 -20.16
CA ASP A 92 8.53 13.37 -21.60
C ASP A 92 9.78 14.09 -22.09
N SER A 93 10.11 15.24 -21.48
CA SER A 93 11.31 16.01 -21.81
C SER A 93 12.63 15.31 -21.43
N HIS A 94 12.59 14.28 -20.57
CA HIS A 94 13.75 13.50 -20.17
C HIS A 94 13.98 12.23 -21.01
N VAL A 95 13.03 11.83 -21.85
CA VAL A 95 13.19 10.69 -22.76
C VAL A 95 13.95 11.14 -24.01
N THR A 96 15.28 11.08 -23.95
CA THR A 96 16.17 11.65 -24.98
C THR A 96 16.51 10.69 -26.13
N SER A 97 16.36 9.39 -25.91
CA SER A 97 16.55 8.37 -26.95
C SER A 97 15.90 7.06 -26.55
N MET A 98 15.57 6.23 -27.55
CA MET A 98 15.04 4.90 -27.37
C MET A 98 15.91 3.94 -28.19
N PRO A 99 16.33 2.78 -27.64
CA PRO A 99 17.16 1.83 -28.39
C PRO A 99 16.48 1.40 -29.69
N ASP A 100 17.30 1.15 -30.72
CA ASP A 100 16.80 0.63 -31.99
C ASP A 100 16.00 -0.66 -31.75
N ASN A 101 14.80 -0.74 -32.34
CA ASN A 101 13.84 -1.84 -32.21
C ASN A 101 13.17 -2.01 -30.83
N PHE A 102 13.36 -1.10 -29.88
CA PHE A 102 12.57 -1.12 -28.65
C PHE A 102 11.10 -0.76 -28.96
N LYS A 103 10.16 -1.51 -28.38
CA LYS A 103 8.73 -1.33 -28.59
C LYS A 103 8.03 -1.27 -27.24
N ILE A 104 7.21 -0.25 -27.04
CA ILE A 104 6.21 -0.19 -25.98
C ILE A 104 4.93 -0.78 -26.54
N LYS A 105 4.31 -1.70 -25.81
CA LYS A 105 3.09 -2.39 -26.23
C LYS A 105 2.10 -2.44 -25.08
N GLU A 106 0.83 -2.16 -25.37
CA GLU A 106 -0.27 -2.41 -24.44
C GLU A 106 -0.55 -3.92 -24.31
N VAL A 107 -0.96 -4.36 -23.13
CA VAL A 107 -1.32 -5.77 -22.87
C VAL A 107 -2.72 -6.03 -23.43
N GLU A 108 -2.81 -6.73 -24.55
CA GLU A 108 -4.08 -7.01 -25.24
C GLU A 108 -4.46 -8.50 -25.25
N SER A 109 -3.56 -9.38 -24.79
CA SER A 109 -3.76 -10.83 -24.81
C SER A 109 -3.28 -11.52 -23.53
N LEU A 110 -3.77 -12.75 -23.32
CA LEU A 110 -3.28 -13.60 -22.23
C LEU A 110 -1.77 -13.88 -22.34
N GLN A 111 -1.25 -13.95 -23.57
CA GLN A 111 0.18 -14.15 -23.76
C GLN A 111 0.97 -12.92 -23.34
N ASP A 112 0.52 -11.72 -23.69
CA ASP A 112 1.15 -10.47 -23.24
C ASP A 112 1.19 -10.37 -21.71
N PHE A 113 0.10 -10.76 -21.04
CA PHE A 113 0.04 -10.78 -19.58
C PHE A 113 1.05 -11.77 -18.96
N ARG A 114 1.21 -12.96 -19.57
CA ARG A 114 2.20 -13.95 -19.13
C ARG A 114 3.63 -13.45 -19.35
N ASP A 115 3.88 -12.83 -20.50
CA ASP A 115 5.20 -12.28 -20.83
C ASP A 115 5.59 -11.16 -19.85
N TYR A 116 4.65 -10.27 -19.53
CA TYR A 116 4.83 -9.27 -18.46
C TYR A 116 5.10 -9.93 -17.10
N GLY A 117 4.31 -10.94 -16.72
CA GLY A 117 4.50 -11.68 -15.47
C GLY A 117 5.87 -12.34 -15.35
N ASN A 118 6.38 -12.93 -16.43
CA ASN A 118 7.71 -13.54 -16.48
C ASN A 118 8.82 -12.51 -16.21
N VAL A 119 8.67 -11.29 -16.72
CA VAL A 119 9.61 -10.19 -16.42
C VAL A 119 9.50 -9.79 -14.96
N MET A 120 8.29 -9.62 -14.42
CA MET A 120 8.10 -9.23 -13.02
C MET A 120 8.72 -10.22 -12.04
N VAL A 121 8.57 -11.53 -12.27
CA VAL A 121 9.20 -12.59 -11.46
C VAL A 121 10.73 -12.57 -11.52
N SER A 122 11.33 -11.93 -12.53
CA SER A 122 12.80 -11.78 -12.60
C SER A 122 13.35 -10.61 -11.77
N VAL A 123 12.47 -9.71 -11.30
CA VAL A 123 12.84 -8.49 -10.57
C VAL A 123 12.58 -8.61 -9.07
N PHE A 124 11.63 -9.44 -8.66
CA PHE A 124 11.24 -9.73 -7.27
C PHE A 124 11.59 -11.17 -6.90
#